data_AF-A0A925TX96-F1
#
_entry.id   AF-A0A925TX96-F1
#
_cell.length_a   1.000
_cell.length_b   1.000
_cell.length_c   1.000
_cell.angle_alpha   90.00
_cell.angle_beta   90.00
_cell.angle_gamma   90.00
#
_symmetry.space_group_name_H-M   'P 1'
#
loop_
_entity.id
_entity.type
_entity.pdbx_description
1 polymer ?
#
loop_
_entity_poly.entity_id
_entity_poly.type
_entity_poly.pdbx_seq_one_letter_code
_entity_poly.pdbx_strand_id
1 'polypeptide(L)'
;MQDQNLQHQKKKELIIPKELTTALNKNKKAKEVFEKFPYSHKKEYIQWITETKTEETKTKRIATTIEWVSEGKGRNWKYERKK
;
A
#
# COMPACT_ATOMS: atom_id res chain seq x y z
N MET A 1 11.62 20.42 4.66
CA MET A 1 12.20 19.26 3.94
C MET A 1 11.03 18.54 3.28
N GLN A 2 10.94 18.70 1.96
CA GLN A 2 9.89 18.21 1.05
C GLN A 2 8.45 18.20 1.58
N ASP A 3 7.85 19.39 1.62
CA ASP A 3 6.48 19.59 1.14
C ASP A 3 6.29 18.89 -0.21
N GLN A 4 5.13 18.27 -0.41
CA GLN A 4 4.28 18.42 -1.62
C GLN A 4 3.14 17.38 -1.60
N ASN A 5 1.92 17.92 -1.62
CA ASN A 5 0.78 17.41 -2.39
C ASN A 5 -0.17 16.40 -1.73
N LEU A 6 -0.95 16.93 -0.77
CA LEU A 6 -2.25 16.43 -0.33
C LEU A 6 -3.27 16.50 -1.50
N GLN A 7 -3.16 15.57 -2.45
CA GLN A 7 -4.20 15.34 -3.45
C GLN A 7 -5.33 14.56 -2.80
N HIS A 8 -6.31 15.28 -2.25
CA HIS A 8 -7.66 14.80 -1.99
C HIS A 8 -8.30 14.33 -3.32
N GLN A 9 -7.91 13.18 -3.83
CA GLN A 9 -8.53 12.59 -5.01
C GLN A 9 -9.48 11.51 -4.55
N LYS A 10 -10.75 11.95 -4.45
CA LYS A 10 -11.99 11.20 -4.60
C LYS A 10 -11.80 9.68 -4.64
N LYS A 11 -12.39 8.99 -3.66
CA LYS A 11 -12.75 7.56 -3.64
C LYS A 11 -13.01 7.00 -5.05
N LYS A 12 -11.96 6.70 -5.82
CA LYS A 12 -12.04 5.74 -6.90
C LYS A 12 -12.01 4.41 -6.20
N GLU A 13 -13.07 3.64 -6.38
CA GLU A 13 -13.30 2.33 -5.81
C GLU A 13 -12.18 1.37 -6.25
N LEU A 14 -10.99 1.51 -5.66
CA LEU A 14 -9.96 0.48 -5.72
C LEU A 14 -10.54 -0.71 -4.98
N ILE A 15 -10.65 -1.84 -5.68
CA ILE A 15 -11.05 -3.10 -5.08
C ILE A 15 -9.89 -3.56 -4.21
N ILE A 16 -9.86 -3.06 -2.97
CA ILE A 16 -8.89 -3.48 -1.96
C ILE A 16 -9.32 -4.88 -1.52
N PRO A 17 -8.49 -5.93 -1.68
CA PRO A 17 -8.83 -7.26 -1.24
C PRO A 17 -9.08 -7.25 0.28
N LYS A 18 -10.13 -7.95 0.72
CA LYS A 18 -10.54 -8.01 2.14
C LYS A 18 -9.40 -8.41 3.08
N GLU A 19 -8.50 -9.26 2.59
CA GLU A 19 -7.26 -9.68 3.23
C GLU A 19 -6.35 -8.48 3.60
N LEU A 20 -6.10 -7.58 2.64
CA LEU A 20 -5.29 -6.39 2.85
C LEU A 20 -5.99 -5.39 3.79
N THR A 21 -7.30 -5.18 3.62
CA THR A 21 -8.08 -4.32 4.51
C THR A 21 -8.04 -4.82 5.97
N THR A 22 -8.13 -6.13 6.18
CA THR A 22 -8.03 -6.73 7.52
C THR A 22 -6.65 -6.47 8.13
N ALA A 23 -5.58 -6.65 7.36
CA ALA A 23 -4.22 -6.39 7.83
C ALA A 23 -3.97 -4.90 8.12
N LEU A 24 -4.51 -3.99 7.29
CA LEU A 24 -4.46 -2.55 7.54
C LEU A 24 -5.20 -2.18 8.83
N ASN A 25 -6.37 -2.76 9.09
CA ASN A 25 -7.11 -2.50 10.34
C ASN A 25 -6.35 -2.96 11.60
N LYS A 26 -5.48 -3.97 11.49
CA LYS A 26 -4.59 -4.39 12.59
C LYS A 26 -3.47 -3.37 12.87
N ASN A 27 -3.07 -2.57 11.87
CA ASN A 27 -2.01 -1.57 11.99
C ASN A 27 -2.52 -0.17 11.61
N LYS A 28 -2.98 0.59 12.61
CA LYS A 28 -3.51 1.95 12.42
C LYS A 28 -2.54 2.87 11.66
N LYS A 29 -1.24 2.81 11.99
CA LYS A 29 -0.20 3.59 11.29
C LYS A 29 -0.13 3.25 9.81
N ALA A 30 -0.07 1.96 9.47
CA ALA A 30 -0.10 1.49 8.09
C ALA A 30 -1.36 1.95 7.37
N LYS A 31 -2.52 1.84 8.03
CA LYS A 31 -3.80 2.26 7.49
C LYS A 31 -3.79 3.75 7.13
N GLU A 32 -3.39 4.62 8.05
CA GLU A 32 -3.34 6.07 7.79
C GLU A 32 -2.39 6.42 6.64
N VAL A 33 -1.21 5.80 6.59
CA VAL A 33 -0.25 6.02 5.50
C VAL A 33 -0.79 5.46 4.18
N PHE A 34 -1.39 4.27 4.20
CA PHE A 34 -2.02 3.67 3.03
C PHE A 34 -3.15 4.55 2.51
N GLU A 35 -4.01 5.07 3.38
CA GLU A 35 -5.10 5.96 2.99
C GLU A 35 -4.58 7.26 2.35
N LYS A 36 -3.46 7.79 2.86
CA LYS A 36 -2.75 8.96 2.30
C LYS A 36 -2.02 8.66 0.98
N PHE A 37 -1.70 7.40 0.67
CA PHE A 37 -1.01 7.08 -0.58
C PHE A 37 -1.85 7.35 -1.83
N PRO A 38 -1.19 7.75 -2.95
CA PRO A 38 -1.86 7.95 -4.22
C PRO A 38 -2.38 6.63 -4.81
N TYR A 39 -3.36 6.74 -5.72
CA TYR A 39 -4.00 5.61 -6.39
C TYR A 39 -2.97 4.64 -7.01
N SER A 40 -1.91 5.17 -7.64
CA SER A 40 -0.85 4.36 -8.27
C SER A 40 -0.18 3.42 -7.28
N HIS A 41 0.27 3.92 -6.12
CA HIS A 41 0.90 3.08 -5.09
C HIS A 41 -0.05 2.01 -4.56
N LYS A 42 -1.30 2.38 -4.28
CA LYS A 42 -2.32 1.42 -3.82
C LYS A 42 -2.54 0.32 -4.86
N LYS A 43 -2.66 0.67 -6.13
CA LYS A 43 -2.84 -0.26 -7.25
C LYS A 43 -1.65 -1.23 -7.36
N GLU A 44 -0.42 -0.75 -7.24
CA GLU A 44 0.78 -1.61 -7.31
C GLU A 44 0.80 -2.67 -6.22
N TYR A 45 0.51 -2.28 -4.97
CA TYR A 45 0.41 -3.24 -3.87
C TYR A 45 -0.71 -4.26 -4.10
N ILE A 46 -1.89 -3.80 -4.54
CA ILE A 46 -3.02 -4.69 -4.83
C ILE A 46 -2.63 -5.67 -5.94
N GLN A 47 -2.07 -5.19 -7.06
CA GLN A 47 -1.62 -6.05 -8.14
C GLN A 47 -0.60 -7.09 -7.66
N TRP A 48 0.40 -6.67 -6.87
CA TRP A 48 1.38 -7.57 -6.30
C TRP A 48 0.75 -8.62 -5.38
N ILE A 49 -0.27 -8.27 -4.60
CA ILE A 49 -0.98 -9.23 -3.75
C ILE A 49 -1.88 -10.16 -4.58
N THR A 50 -2.55 -9.65 -5.61
CA THR A 50 -3.48 -10.43 -6.46
C THR A 50 -2.77 -11.30 -7.50
N GLU A 51 -1.52 -11.00 -7.82
CA GLU A 51 -0.72 -11.75 -8.78
C GLU A 51 -0.40 -13.16 -8.29
N THR A 52 -0.32 -13.36 -6.97
CA THR A 52 -0.15 -14.71 -6.40
C THR A 52 -1.49 -15.37 -6.13
N LYS A 53 -1.63 -16.63 -6.57
CA LYS A 53 -2.79 -17.49 -6.29
C LYS A 53 -2.66 -18.23 -4.95
N THR A 54 -1.47 -18.25 -4.36
CA THR A 54 -1.19 -19.00 -3.13
C THR A 54 -1.50 -18.13 -1.91
N GLU A 55 -2.45 -18.56 -1.08
CA GLU A 55 -2.89 -17.82 0.11
C GLU A 55 -1.76 -17.57 1.12
N GLU A 56 -0.86 -18.52 1.29
CA GLU A 56 0.31 -18.35 2.16
C GLU A 56 1.23 -17.22 1.66
N THR A 57 1.51 -17.20 0.35
CA THR A 57 2.33 -16.14 -0.27
C THR A 57 1.60 -14.80 -0.23
N LYS A 58 0.28 -14.80 -0.44
CA LYS A 58 -0.57 -13.61 -0.34
C LYS A 58 -0.48 -12.99 1.05
N THR A 59 -0.59 -13.80 2.10
CA THR A 59 -0.47 -13.36 3.49
C THR A 59 0.92 -12.76 3.76
N LYS A 60 2.00 -13.42 3.28
CA LYS A 60 3.37 -12.89 3.38
C LYS A 60 3.50 -11.54 2.68
N ARG A 61 3.01 -11.40 1.44
CA ARG A 61 3.03 -10.13 0.67
C ARG A 61 2.24 -9.02 1.38
N ILE A 62 1.10 -9.35 1.98
CA ILE A 62 0.31 -8.40 2.76
C ILE A 62 1.10 -7.94 3.98
N ALA A 63 1.69 -8.86 4.75
CA ALA A 63 2.50 -8.50 5.92
C ALA A 63 3.67 -7.56 5.53
N THR A 64 4.39 -7.87 4.45
CA THR A 64 5.44 -6.99 3.90
C THR A 64 4.88 -5.63 3.47
N THR A 65 3.70 -5.62 2.84
CA THR A 65 3.03 -4.36 2.45
C THR A 65 2.76 -3.50 3.67
N ILE A 66 2.19 -4.07 4.74
CA ILE A 66 1.91 -3.35 5.99
C ILE A 66 3.19 -2.79 6.62
N GLU A 67 4.26 -3.56 6.64
CA GLU A 67 5.56 -3.12 7.17
C GLU A 67 6.07 -1.89 6.41
N TRP A 68 6.15 -1.98 5.08
CA TRP A 68 6.70 -0.90 4.25
C TRP A 68 5.81 0.35 4.25
N VAL A 69 4.49 0.14 4.21
CA VAL A 69 3.52 1.23 4.30
C VAL A 69 3.60 1.90 5.67
N SER A 70 3.79 1.15 6.77
CA SER A 70 3.99 1.73 8.11
C SER A 70 5.25 2.60 8.20
N GLU A 71 6.24 2.31 7.37
CA GLU A 71 7.46 3.10 7.22
C GLU A 71 7.33 4.24 6.20
N GLY A 72 6.21 4.37 5.49
CA GLY A 72 6.03 5.37 4.43
C GLY A 72 6.72 5.04 3.12
N LYS A 73 7.18 3.79 2.93
CA LYS A 73 7.83 3.32 1.71
C LYS A 73 6.79 2.83 0.73
N GLY A 74 6.82 3.30 -0.51
CA GLY A 74 6.08 2.69 -1.62
C GLY A 74 6.74 1.39 -2.09
N ARG A 75 6.07 0.57 -2.91
CA ARG A 75 6.65 -0.69 -3.42
C ARG A 75 7.95 -0.45 -4.21
N ASN A 76 8.02 0.67 -4.93
CA ASN A 76 9.16 1.10 -5.74
C ASN A 76 10.11 2.05 -5.01
N TRP A 77 10.07 2.14 -3.67
CA TRP A 77 10.93 3.05 -2.90
C TRP A 77 12.44 2.93 -3.22
N LYS A 78 12.87 1.75 -3.72
CA LYS A 78 14.25 1.50 -4.16
C LYS A 78 14.62 2.22 -5.47
N TYR A 79 13.65 2.53 -6.32
CA TYR A 79 13.84 3.19 -7.61
C TYR A 79 13.55 4.70 -7.58
N GLU A 80 12.90 5.19 -6.51
CA GLU A 80 12.57 6.62 -6.36
C GLU A 80 13.77 7.49 -5.95
N ARG A 81 14.87 6.91 -5.44
CA ARG A 81 16.14 7.63 -5.20
C ARG A 81 17.03 7.63 -6.44
N LYS A 82 16.66 8.42 -7.45
CA LYS A 82 17.59 8.96 -8.45
C LYS A 82 17.01 10.25 -9.05
N LYS A 83 17.09 11.36 -8.31
CA LYS A 83 17.27 12.69 -8.88
C LYS A 83 17.81 13.66 -7.83
#